data_AF-A0A6L6JLQ9-F1
#
_entry.id   AF-A0A6L6JLQ9-F1
#
_cell.length_a   1.000
_cell.length_b   1.000
_cell.length_c   1.000
_cell.angle_alpha   90.00
_cell.angle_beta   90.00
_cell.angle_gamma   90.00
#
_symmetry.space_group_name_H-M   'P 1'
#
loop_
_entity.id
_entity.type
_entity.pdbx_description
1 polymer ?
#
loop_
_entity_poly.entity_id
_entity_poly.type
_entity_poly.pdbx_seq_one_letter_code
_entity_poly.pdbx_strand_id
1 'polypeptide(L)'
;MNNSLHSIHQLISEIATKLSEDDQHLLTALQHEIDKVMLHGSEENTHPSTPHPDKASGCYRFGDDPDYYCPHCFDNLQQKISTQRLNKQLRVCPQCRSSLRPLQ
;
A
#
# COMPACT_ATOMS: atom_id res chain seq x y z
N MET A 1 2.43 -11.46 -8.57
CA MET A 1 3.17 -10.17 -8.50
C MET A 1 4.70 -10.33 -8.65
N ASN A 2 5.22 -11.46 -9.14
CA ASN A 2 6.68 -11.72 -9.18
C ASN A 2 7.36 -11.44 -10.53
N ASN A 3 6.59 -11.30 -11.62
CA ASN A 3 7.17 -11.07 -12.96
C ASN A 3 7.73 -9.66 -13.13
N SER A 4 7.03 -8.63 -12.63
CA SER A 4 7.47 -7.25 -12.77
C SER A 4 8.76 -6.95 -11.99
N LEU A 5 8.95 -7.56 -10.82
CA LEU A 5 10.16 -7.40 -10.02
C LEU A 5 11.37 -8.04 -10.71
N HIS A 6 11.18 -9.26 -11.26
CA HIS A 6 12.20 -9.93 -12.05
C HIS A 6 12.62 -9.07 -13.26
N SER A 7 11.65 -8.46 -13.96
CA SER A 7 11.93 -7.54 -15.06
C SER A 7 12.72 -6.30 -14.61
N ILE A 8 12.41 -5.73 -13.44
CA ILE A 8 13.14 -4.57 -12.90
C ILE A 8 14.59 -4.92 -12.57
N HIS A 9 14.85 -6.05 -11.89
CA HIS A 9 16.23 -6.47 -11.61
C HIS A 9 17.02 -6.78 -12.89
N GLN A 10 16.37 -7.37 -13.90
CA GLN A 10 17.00 -7.63 -15.20
C GLN A 10 17.42 -6.33 -15.89
N LEU A 11 16.54 -5.31 -15.90
CA LEU A 11 16.86 -4.00 -16.46
C LEU A 11 18.01 -3.31 -15.72
N ILE A 12 18.06 -3.41 -14.39
CA ILE A 12 19.14 -2.85 -13.58
C ILE A 12 20.48 -3.52 -13.92
N SER A 13 20.48 -4.84 -14.11
CA SER A 13 21.68 -5.58 -14.52
C SER A 13 22.16 -5.18 -15.91
N GLU A 14 21.26 -5.03 -16.88
CA GLU A 14 21.62 -4.57 -18.23
C GLU A 14 22.20 -3.15 -18.22
N ILE A 15 21.63 -2.26 -17.41
CA ILE A 15 22.11 -0.87 -17.26
C ILE A 15 23.48 -0.84 -16.57
N ALA A 16 23.72 -1.71 -15.58
CA ALA A 16 25.01 -1.84 -14.91
C ALA A 16 26.16 -2.17 -15.88
N THR A 17 25.90 -2.98 -16.91
CA THR A 17 26.92 -3.33 -17.91
C THR A 17 27.28 -2.19 -18.87
N LYS A 18 26.49 -1.11 -18.88
CA LYS A 18 26.66 0.02 -19.82
C LYS A 18 27.15 1.31 -19.17
N LEU A 19 27.24 1.37 -17.85
CA LEU A 19 27.67 2.55 -17.10
C LEU A 19 29.13 2.45 -16.68
N SER A 20 29.78 3.61 -16.55
CA SER A 20 31.14 3.71 -16.00
C SER A 20 31.15 3.41 -14.49
N GLU A 21 32.30 2.99 -13.98
CA GLU A 21 32.49 2.63 -12.55
C GLU A 21 32.06 3.75 -11.59
N ASP A 22 32.22 5.00 -12.00
CA ASP A 22 31.81 6.17 -11.22
C ASP A 22 30.30 6.18 -10.92
N ASP A 23 29.46 5.72 -11.85
CA ASP A 23 28.00 5.76 -11.71
C ASP A 23 27.39 4.52 -11.05
N GLN A 24 28.21 3.49 -10.74
CA GLN A 24 27.72 2.25 -10.10
C GLN A 24 27.15 2.48 -8.69
N HIS A 25 27.57 3.55 -8.02
CA HIS A 25 27.01 3.95 -6.73
C HIS A 25 25.52 4.32 -6.83
N LEU A 26 25.10 4.92 -7.96
CA LEU A 26 23.70 5.29 -8.20
C LEU A 26 22.81 4.06 -8.35
N LEU A 27 23.31 3.00 -8.98
CA LEU A 27 22.58 1.73 -9.12
C LEU A 27 22.41 1.04 -7.77
N THR A 28 23.45 1.04 -6.94
CA THR A 28 23.37 0.50 -5.57
C THR A 28 22.34 1.28 -4.74
N ALA A 29 22.34 2.61 -4.84
CA ALA A 29 21.35 3.45 -4.16
C ALA A 29 19.92 3.20 -4.65
N LEU A 30 19.73 3.02 -5.96
CA LEU A 30 18.43 2.70 -6.55
C LEU A 30 17.92 1.32 -6.12
N GLN A 31 18.80 0.32 -6.09
CA GLN A 31 18.50 -1.03 -5.62
C GLN A 31 18.02 -1.00 -4.17
N HIS A 32 18.74 -0.25 -3.32
CA HIS A 32 18.39 -0.07 -1.91
C HIS A 32 17.06 0.65 -1.71
N GLU A 33 16.74 1.68 -2.52
CA GLU A 33 15.43 2.32 -2.46
C GLU A 33 14.29 1.42 -2.98
N ILE A 34 14.53 0.56 -3.97
CA ILE A 34 13.55 -0.45 -4.40
C ILE A 34 13.28 -1.46 -3.28
N ASP A 35 14.32 -1.99 -2.65
CA ASP A 35 14.18 -2.91 -1.51
C ASP A 35 13.48 -2.24 -0.34
N LYS A 36 13.79 -0.97 -0.07
CA LYS A 36 13.13 -0.16 0.95
C LYS A 36 11.65 0.03 0.64
N VAL A 37 11.26 0.33 -0.59
CA VAL A 37 9.84 0.44 -0.99
C VAL A 37 9.13 -0.91 -0.94
N MET A 38 9.82 -2.01 -1.19
CA MET A 38 9.27 -3.37 -1.03
C MET A 38 9.06 -3.74 0.45
N LEU A 39 10.00 -3.35 1.33
CA LEU A 39 9.89 -3.55 2.77
C LEU A 39 8.83 -2.62 3.41
N HIS A 40 8.82 -1.33 3.03
CA HIS A 40 7.90 -0.32 3.55
C HIS A 40 6.53 -0.30 2.85
N GLY A 41 6.35 -1.07 1.77
CA GLY A 41 5.01 -1.38 1.23
C GLY A 41 4.14 -2.19 2.20
N SER A 42 4.72 -2.65 3.32
CA SER A 42 4.09 -3.43 4.37
C SER A 42 4.24 -2.82 5.77
N GLU A 43 4.83 -1.63 5.91
CA GLU A 43 4.93 -0.98 7.23
C GLU A 43 3.76 -0.02 7.47
N GLU A 44 2.59 -0.61 7.74
CA GLU A 44 1.82 -0.21 8.92
C GLU A 44 0.88 -1.35 9.35
N ASN A 45 0.95 -1.72 10.64
CA ASN A 45 0.06 -2.58 11.41
C ASN A 45 0.42 -4.07 11.54
N THR A 46 1.51 -4.30 12.26
CA THR A 46 1.71 -5.49 13.09
C THR A 46 0.73 -5.50 14.28
N HIS A 47 -0.58 -5.66 14.04
CA HIS A 47 -1.50 -6.27 15.02
C HIS A 47 -2.87 -6.54 14.37
N PRO A 48 -3.37 -7.79 14.33
CA PRO A 48 -4.74 -8.06 13.94
C PRO A 48 -5.65 -7.76 15.14
N SER A 49 -5.91 -6.49 15.42
CA SER A 49 -7.22 -6.19 15.98
C SER A 49 -8.22 -6.62 14.91
N THR A 50 -9.09 -7.57 15.22
CA THR A 50 -10.09 -8.05 14.26
C THR A 50 -10.83 -6.85 13.66
N PRO A 51 -10.91 -6.73 12.32
CA PRO A 51 -11.62 -5.63 11.70
C PRO A 51 -13.10 -5.74 12.06
N HIS A 52 -13.67 -4.63 12.55
CA HIS A 52 -15.10 -4.54 12.79
C HIS A 52 -15.72 -3.58 11.78
N PRO A 53 -16.78 -3.98 11.06
CA PRO A 53 -17.47 -3.09 10.14
C PRO A 53 -18.25 -2.03 10.92
N ASP A 54 -17.93 -0.76 10.65
CA ASP A 54 -18.67 0.39 11.16
C ASP A 54 -19.84 0.69 10.23
N LYS A 55 -21.07 0.42 10.70
CA LYS A 55 -22.28 0.62 9.90
C LYS A 55 -22.53 2.08 9.51
N ALA A 56 -22.09 3.03 10.33
CA ALA A 56 -22.31 4.45 10.07
C ALA A 56 -21.48 4.99 8.89
N SER A 57 -20.33 4.38 8.61
CA SER A 57 -19.43 4.79 7.54
C SER A 57 -19.30 3.79 6.40
N GLY A 58 -19.63 2.52 6.63
CA GLY A 58 -19.35 1.42 5.71
C GLY A 58 -17.86 1.07 5.59
N CYS A 59 -17.05 1.45 6.58
CA CYS A 59 -15.62 1.20 6.63
C CYS A 59 -15.28 0.17 7.73
N TYR A 60 -14.06 -0.35 7.74
CA TYR A 60 -13.54 -1.13 8.86
C TYR A 60 -12.89 -0.24 9.92
N ARG A 61 -12.99 -0.67 11.17
CA ARG A 61 -12.25 -0.14 12.32
C ARG A 61 -11.48 -1.27 12.98
N PHE A 62 -10.32 -0.94 13.54
CA PHE A 62 -9.40 -1.91 14.13
C PHE A 62 -9.19 -1.55 15.60
N GLY A 63 -9.79 -2.31 16.51
CA GLY A 63 -9.66 -2.03 17.95
C GLY A 63 -10.08 -0.60 18.30
N ASP A 64 -9.23 0.11 19.04
CA ASP A 64 -9.44 1.49 19.48
C ASP A 64 -8.93 2.55 18.48
N ASP A 65 -8.57 2.14 17.26
CA ASP A 65 -8.10 3.04 16.23
C ASP A 65 -9.18 4.07 15.85
N PRO A 66 -8.87 5.38 15.87
CA PRO A 66 -9.81 6.42 15.47
C PRO A 66 -10.09 6.45 13.96
N ASP A 67 -9.24 5.81 13.15
CA ASP A 67 -9.34 5.85 11.71
C ASP A 67 -10.33 4.84 11.13
N TYR A 68 -10.68 5.08 9.85
CA TYR A 68 -11.61 4.29 9.10
C TYR A 68 -10.93 3.74 7.86
N TYR A 69 -11.03 2.44 7.67
CA TYR A 69 -10.24 1.70 6.70
C TYR A 69 -11.10 1.08 5.60
N CYS A 70 -10.54 0.98 4.41
CA CYS A 70 -11.24 0.47 3.25
C CYS A 70 -11.47 -1.05 3.35
N PRO A 71 -12.74 -1.53 3.40
CA PRO A 71 -13.02 -2.95 3.43
C PRO A 71 -12.55 -3.65 2.14
N HIS A 72 -12.71 -3.02 0.97
CA HIS A 72 -12.27 -3.63 -0.29
C HIS A 72 -10.76 -3.89 -0.36
N CYS A 73 -9.94 -2.95 0.13
CA CYS A 73 -8.49 -3.13 0.15
C CYS A 73 -8.09 -4.20 1.17
N PHE A 74 -8.79 -4.25 2.31
CA PHE A 74 -8.51 -5.24 3.34
C PHE A 74 -8.95 -6.65 2.92
N ASP A 75 -10.18 -6.82 2.44
CA ASP A 75 -10.72 -8.14 2.08
C ASP A 75 -9.95 -8.78 0.90
N ASN A 76 -9.52 -7.99 -0.09
CA ASN A 76 -8.86 -8.51 -1.29
C ASN A 76 -7.34 -8.59 -1.18
N LEU A 77 -6.72 -7.63 -0.51
CA LEU A 77 -5.25 -7.46 -0.49
C LEU A 77 -4.67 -7.52 0.93
N GLN A 78 -5.51 -7.65 1.97
CA GLN A 78 -5.12 -7.55 3.38
C GLN A 78 -4.40 -6.23 3.70
N GLN A 79 -4.71 -5.17 2.94
CA GLN A 79 -4.09 -3.85 3.11
C GLN A 79 -4.98 -2.91 3.92
N LYS A 80 -4.41 -2.36 5.00
CA LYS A 80 -5.05 -1.40 5.88
C LYS A 80 -4.94 0.03 5.31
N ILE A 81 -5.83 0.38 4.38
CA ILE A 81 -5.81 1.71 3.72
C ILE A 81 -6.81 2.66 4.38
N SER A 82 -6.31 3.76 4.96
CA SER A 82 -7.16 4.80 5.57
C SER A 82 -7.99 5.53 4.50
N THR A 83 -9.24 5.81 4.84
CA THR A 83 -10.24 6.41 3.93
C THR A 83 -10.35 7.91 4.16
N GLN A 84 -10.57 8.66 3.08
CA GLN A 84 -10.81 10.09 3.16
C GLN A 84 -12.30 10.39 3.22
N ARG A 85 -12.70 11.28 4.13
CA ARG A 85 -14.09 11.72 4.25
C ARG A 85 -14.38 12.82 3.24
N LEU A 86 -15.38 12.59 2.38
CA LEU A 86 -15.87 13.59 1.44
C LEU A 86 -17.07 14.35 2.00
N ASN A 87 -17.99 13.65 2.67
CA ASN A 87 -19.14 14.29 3.34
C ASN A 87 -19.65 13.43 4.52
N LYS A 88 -20.83 13.75 5.06
CA LYS A 88 -21.39 13.01 6.21
C LYS A 88 -21.74 11.55 5.90
N GLN A 89 -22.04 11.22 4.65
CA GLN A 89 -22.53 9.91 4.21
C GLN A 89 -21.58 9.21 3.24
N LEU A 90 -20.42 9.80 2.94
CA LEU A 90 -19.51 9.31 1.92
C LEU A 90 -18.06 9.46 2.35
N ARG A 91 -17.36 8.33 2.31
CA ARG A 91 -15.91 8.22 2.35
C ARG A 91 -15.41 7.63 1.04
N VAL A 92 -14.16 7.88 0.70
CA VAL A 92 -13.50 7.31 -0.48
C VAL A 92 -12.16 6.70 -0.08
N CYS A 93 -11.85 5.54 -0.64
CA CYS A 93 -10.51 4.96 -0.52
C CYS A 93 -9.56 5.68 -1.51
N PRO A 94 -8.43 6.25 -1.06
CA PRO A 94 -7.49 6.90 -1.97
C PRO A 94 -6.81 5.92 -2.94
N GLN A 95 -6.68 4.65 -2.54
CA GLN A 95 -5.98 3.62 -3.32
C GLN A 95 -6.88 3.01 -4.41
N CYS A 96 -8.02 2.42 -4.01
CA CYS A 96 -8.91 1.75 -4.96
C CYS A 96 -10.07 2.62 -5.46
N ARG A 97 -10.19 3.86 -4.97
CA ARG A 97 -11.27 4.81 -5.29
C ARG A 97 -12.68 4.30 -4.97
N SER A 98 -12.80 3.25 -4.16
CA SER A 98 -14.10 2.74 -3.75
C SER A 98 -14.84 3.78 -2.90
N SER A 99 -16.12 3.97 -3.22
CA SER A 99 -17.04 4.86 -2.53
C SER A 99 -17.72 4.09 -1.40
N LEU A 100 -17.47 4.50 -0.17
CA LEU A 100 -17.94 3.84 1.05
C LEU A 100 -19.07 4.67 1.65
N ARG A 101 -20.22 4.02 1.85
CA ARG A 101 -21.46 4.60 2.36
C ARG A 101 -21.94 3.80 3.57
N PRO A 102 -22.75 4.39 4.46
CA PRO A 102 -23.37 3.67 5.56
C PRO A 102 -24.01 2.36 5.10
N LEU A 103 -23.79 1.29 5.85
CA LEU A 103 -24.42 -0.01 5.60
C LEU A 103 -25.90 0.11 5.98
N GLN A 104 -26.78 -0.14 5.01
CA GLN A 104 -28.24 -0.14 5.21
C GLN A 104 -28.72 -1.42 5.88
#